data_AF-A0ABC9WFU4-F1
#
_entry.id   AF-A0ABC9WFU4-F1
#
_cell.length_a   1.000
_cell.length_b   1.000
_cell.length_c   1.000
_cell.angle_alpha   90.00
_cell.angle_beta   90.00
_cell.angle_gamma   90.00
#
_symmetry.space_group_name_H-M   'P 1'
#
loop_
_entity.id
_entity.type
_entity.pdbx_description
1 polymer ?
#
loop_
_entity_poly.entity_id
_entity_poly.type
_entity_poly.pdbx_seq_one_letter_code
_entity_poly.pdbx_strand_id
1 'polypeptide(L)'
;MGNSMLDDVAQTLRNKGITIYIFGVEGVIQNELLTMAGSEDKCFYVDTSEGLGNFTANVTNNICDISVSDCLKKADVIFLLDGSRNIDEENFRTMMDFVTL
;
A
#
# COMPACT_ATOMS: atom_id res chain seq x y z
N MET A 1 21.75 2.49 7.65
CA MET A 1 20.84 2.70 8.81
C MET A 1 19.85 1.56 8.73
N GLY A 2 19.86 0.69 9.74
CA GLY A 2 19.45 -0.70 9.61
C GLY A 2 17.94 -0.93 9.73
N ASN A 3 17.51 -2.07 9.19
CA ASN A 3 16.16 -2.65 9.18
C ASN A 3 15.38 -2.55 10.52
N SER A 4 16.03 -2.27 11.66
CA SER A 4 15.38 -2.18 12.98
C SER A 4 14.38 -1.03 13.09
N MET A 5 14.71 0.16 12.58
CA MET A 5 13.83 1.32 12.72
C MET A 5 12.56 1.19 11.87
N LEU A 6 12.67 0.56 10.70
CA LEU A 6 11.53 0.24 9.83
C LEU A 6 10.55 -0.69 10.55
N ASP A 7 11.07 -1.79 11.10
CA ASP A 7 10.28 -2.78 11.81
C ASP A 7 9.61 -2.20 13.06
N ASP A 8 10.36 -1.47 13.90
CA ASP A 8 9.83 -0.85 15.12
C ASP A 8 8.64 0.10 14.83
N VAL A 9 8.76 0.93 13.79
CA VAL A 9 7.71 1.88 13.40
C VAL A 9 6.51 1.15 12.81
N ALA A 10 6.73 0.22 11.88
CA ALA A 10 5.66 -0.56 11.26
C ALA A 10 4.88 -1.39 12.30
N GLN A 11 5.61 -2.05 13.20
CA GLN A 11 5.01 -2.81 14.30
C GLN A 11 4.20 -1.91 15.24
N THR A 12 4.69 -0.72 15.55
CA THR A 12 3.95 0.26 16.37
C THR A 12 2.63 0.67 15.72
N LEU A 13 2.59 0.90 14.41
CA LEU A 13 1.37 1.24 13.68
C LEU A 13 0.38 0.05 13.68
N ARG A 14 0.86 -1.16 13.39
CA ARG A 14 0.03 -2.37 13.42
C ARG A 14 -0.54 -2.66 14.81
N ASN A 15 0.25 -2.46 15.86
CA ASN A 15 -0.19 -2.62 17.25
C ASN A 15 -1.30 -1.62 17.66
N LYS A 16 -1.40 -0.50 16.95
CA LYS A 16 -2.49 0.49 17.10
C LYS A 16 -3.74 0.16 16.27
N GLY A 17 -3.75 -0.98 15.58
CA GLY A 17 -4.86 -1.39 14.71
C GLY A 17 -4.85 -0.74 13.33
N ILE A 18 -3.73 -0.12 12.92
CA ILE A 18 -3.60 0.45 11.57
C ILE A 18 -3.19 -0.67 10.62
N THR A 19 -4.01 -0.90 9.59
CA THR A 19 -3.69 -1.81 8.50
C THR A 19 -2.83 -1.09 7.46
N ILE A 20 -1.65 -1.65 7.16
CA ILE A 20 -0.73 -1.12 6.16
C ILE A 20 -0.82 -1.98 4.92
N TYR A 21 -1.20 -1.38 3.79
CA TYR A 21 -1.14 -1.98 2.48
C TYR A 21 0.04 -1.37 1.71
N ILE A 22 0.82 -2.22 1.06
CA ILE A 22 2.03 -1.80 0.34
C ILE A 22 1.87 -2.10 -1.14
N PHE A 23 2.26 -1.13 -1.96
CA PHE A 23 2.25 -1.20 -3.41
C PHE A 23 3.68 -0.94 -3.89
N GLY A 24 4.34 -1.98 -4.39
CA GLY A 24 5.68 -1.91 -4.91
C GLY A 24 5.66 -1.97 -6.44
N VAL A 25 6.23 -0.96 -7.08
CA VAL A 25 6.52 -0.95 -8.52
C VAL A 25 7.99 -1.34 -8.69
N GLU A 26 8.30 -2.20 -9.66
CA GLU A 26 9.65 -2.63 -10.11
C GLU A 26 10.88 -2.09 -9.33
N GLY A 27 11.74 -2.98 -8.83
CA GLY A 27 13.01 -2.60 -8.17
C GLY A 27 12.92 -2.38 -6.66
N VAL A 28 11.79 -2.74 -6.03
CA VAL A 28 11.59 -2.66 -4.59
C VAL A 28 12.27 -3.78 -3.79
N ILE A 29 12.68 -3.46 -2.56
CA ILE A 29 13.17 -4.45 -1.59
C ILE A 29 11.96 -5.12 -0.92
N GLN A 30 11.52 -6.25 -1.46
CA GLN A 30 10.32 -6.97 -0.98
C GLN A 30 10.33 -7.24 0.53
N ASN A 31 11.48 -7.56 1.12
CA ASN A 31 11.57 -7.82 2.56
C ASN A 31 11.24 -6.58 3.41
N GLU A 32 11.62 -5.37 2.97
CA GLU A 32 11.27 -4.13 3.66
C GLU A 32 9.78 -3.84 3.53
N LEU A 33 9.22 -4.08 2.34
CA LEU A 33 7.79 -3.93 2.08
C LEU A 33 6.95 -4.90 2.92
N LEU A 34 7.36 -6.17 3.01
CA LEU A 34 6.75 -7.17 3.87
C LEU A 34 6.88 -6.80 5.35
N THR A 35 8.04 -6.26 5.76
CA THR A 35 8.26 -5.78 7.13
C THR A 35 7.29 -4.66 7.48
N MET A 36 6.94 -3.78 6.54
CA MET A 36 5.93 -2.74 6.74
C MET A 36 4.50 -3.28 6.78
N ALA A 37 4.11 -4.11 5.82
CA ALA A 37 2.75 -4.65 5.71
C ALA A 37 2.42 -5.65 6.84
N GLY A 38 3.40 -6.47 7.21
CA GLY A 38 3.31 -7.50 8.25
C GLY A 38 2.70 -8.80 7.78
N SER A 39 2.23 -8.86 6.53
CA SER A 39 1.72 -10.07 5.90
C SER A 39 1.70 -9.92 4.36
N GLU A 40 1.95 -11.02 3.65
CA GLU A 40 2.04 -11.05 2.18
C GLU A 40 0.72 -10.71 1.48
N ASP A 41 -0.44 -11.01 2.10
CA ASP A 41 -1.77 -10.69 1.57
C ASP A 41 -2.04 -9.17 1.47
N LYS A 42 -1.16 -8.35 2.05
CA LYS A 42 -1.20 -6.89 2.01
C LYS A 42 -0.06 -6.27 1.19
N CYS A 43 0.78 -7.09 0.58
CA CYS A 43 1.85 -6.68 -0.32
C CYS A 43 1.43 -6.92 -1.77
N PHE A 44 1.44 -5.86 -2.56
CA PHE A 44 1.07 -5.90 -3.97
C PHE A 44 2.25 -5.44 -4.80
N TYR A 45 2.71 -6.29 -5.71
CA TYR A 45 3.83 -6.00 -6.59
C TYR A 45 3.34 -5.91 -8.02
N VAL A 46 3.72 -4.84 -8.72
CA VAL A 46 3.39 -4.63 -10.13
C VAL A 46 4.64 -4.42 -10.95
N ASP A 47 4.64 -5.03 -12.13
CA ASP A 47 5.69 -4.84 -13.12
C ASP A 47 5.42 -3.61 -14.01
N THR A 48 4.17 -3.13 -14.11
CA THR A 48 3.81 -1.93 -14.91
C THR A 48 2.62 -1.15 -14.32
N SER A 49 2.50 0.12 -14.71
CA SER A 49 1.40 1.02 -14.33
C SER A 49 0.01 0.52 -14.72
N GLU A 50 -0.08 -0.32 -15.77
CA GLU A 50 -1.32 -0.96 -16.22
C GLU A 50 -1.87 -1.98 -15.21
N GLY A 51 -1.00 -2.49 -14.33
CA GLY A 51 -1.40 -3.35 -13.23
C GLY A 51 -2.41 -2.67 -12.30
N LEU A 52 -2.25 -1.38 -12.00
CA LEU A 52 -2.95 -0.64 -10.92
C LEU A 52 -4.48 -0.81 -10.93
N GLY A 53 -5.10 -0.96 -12.10
CA GLY A 53 -6.56 -1.14 -12.23
C GLY A 53 -7.10 -2.42 -11.59
N ASN A 54 -6.36 -3.54 -11.64
CA ASN A 54 -6.75 -4.79 -10.99
C ASN A 54 -6.62 -4.70 -9.45
N PHE A 55 -5.87 -3.73 -8.93
CA PHE A 55 -5.61 -3.57 -7.50
C PHE A 55 -6.75 -2.89 -6.77
N THR A 56 -7.42 -1.91 -7.40
CA THR A 56 -8.59 -1.25 -6.82
C THR A 56 -9.66 -2.28 -6.44
N ALA A 57 -9.89 -3.30 -7.27
CA ALA A 57 -10.84 -4.36 -6.98
C ALA A 57 -10.43 -5.23 -5.78
N ASN A 58 -9.17 -5.69 -5.71
CA ASN A 58 -8.71 -6.55 -4.62
C ASN A 58 -8.67 -5.83 -3.26
N VAL A 59 -8.19 -4.58 -3.24
CA VAL A 59 -8.13 -3.77 -2.02
C VAL A 59 -9.54 -3.43 -1.56
N THR A 60 -10.44 -3.03 -2.47
CA THR A 60 -11.85 -2.76 -2.13
C THR A 60 -12.52 -4.00 -1.55
N ASN A 61 -12.30 -5.19 -2.13
CA ASN A 61 -12.88 -6.44 -1.63
C ASN A 61 -12.36 -6.79 -0.23
N ASN A 62 -11.07 -6.60 0.02
CA ASN A 62 -10.47 -6.84 1.34
C ASN A 62 -10.93 -5.82 2.40
N ILE A 63 -11.10 -4.55 2.03
CA ILE A 63 -11.53 -3.49 2.96
C ILE A 63 -13.05 -3.57 3.23
N CYS A 64 -13.86 -3.75 2.19
CA CYS A 64 -15.32 -3.75 2.34
C CYS A 64 -15.89 -5.08 2.80
N ASP A 65 -15.18 -6.22 2.67
CA ASP A 65 -15.68 -7.57 2.99
C ASP A 65 -17.14 -7.73 2.54
N ILE A 66 -17.33 -7.88 1.21
CA ILE A 66 -18.60 -7.73 0.47
C ILE A 66 -19.76 -8.60 1.02
N SER A 67 -19.47 -9.52 1.94
CA SER A 67 -20.45 -10.32 2.68
C SER A 67 -21.35 -9.51 3.63
N VAL A 68 -21.05 -8.24 3.92
CA VAL A 68 -21.86 -7.38 4.80
C VAL A 68 -22.59 -6.31 3.97
N SER A 69 -23.92 -6.39 3.92
CA SER A 69 -24.81 -5.56 3.08
C SER A 69 -24.82 -4.06 3.41
N ASP A 70 -24.02 -3.61 4.38
CA ASP A 70 -23.85 -2.22 4.79
C ASP A 70 -22.34 -1.88 4.82
N CYS A 71 -21.70 -1.70 3.65
CA CYS A 71 -20.35 -1.10 3.60
C CYS A 71 -20.42 0.41 3.89
N LEU A 72 -20.84 0.79 5.10
CA LEU A 72 -20.75 2.14 5.67
C LEU A 72 -19.86 2.11 6.91
N LYS A 73 -18.65 1.55 6.78
CA LYS A 73 -17.62 1.70 7.81
C LYS A 73 -16.93 3.04 7.59
N LYS A 74 -16.99 3.92 8.58
CA LYS A 74 -16.12 5.11 8.61
C LYS A 74 -14.68 4.60 8.74
N ALA A 75 -13.83 5.00 7.81
CA ALA A 75 -12.42 4.67 7.80
C ALA A 75 -11.62 5.94 7.53
N ASP A 76 -10.51 6.09 8.24
CA ASP A 76 -9.49 7.09 7.93
C ASP A 76 -8.47 6.42 7.01
N VAL A 77 -8.36 6.90 5.78
CA VAL A 77 -7.43 6.38 4.77
C VAL A 77 -6.32 7.41 4.55
N ILE A 78 -5.07 6.97 4.67
CA ILE A 78 -3.88 7.80 4.46
C ILE A 78 -3.08 7.19 3.32
N PHE A 79 -2.82 7.98 2.28
CA PHE A 79 -1.93 7.61 1.19
C PHE A 79 -0.53 8.16 1.46
N LEU A 80 0.47 7.28 1.46
CA LEU A 80 1.88 7.65 1.52
C LEU A 80 2.50 7.31 0.17
N LEU A 81 2.95 8.33 -0.55
CA LEU A 81 3.54 8.20 -1.88
C LEU A 81 5.06 8.42 -1.80
N ASP A 82 5.83 7.58 -2.50
CA ASP A 82 7.27 7.81 -2.64
C ASP A 82 7.51 8.92 -3.68
N GLY A 83 8.22 9.96 -3.25
CA GLY A 83 8.67 11.10 -4.08
C GLY A 83 10.20 11.17 -4.19
N SER A 84 10.87 10.03 -3.99
CA SER A 84 12.33 9.93 -4.10
C SER A 84 12.82 10.22 -5.52
N ARG A 85 14.12 10.52 -5.65
CA ARG A 85 14.73 10.85 -6.95
C ARG A 85 14.74 9.70 -7.96
N ASN A 86 14.49 8.47 -7.50
CA ASN A 86 14.45 7.29 -8.36
C ASN A 86 13.10 7.14 -9.09
N ILE A 87 12.14 8.01 -8.76
CA ILE A 87 10.83 8.07 -9.38
C ILE A 87 10.81 9.29 -10.29
N ASP A 88 10.58 9.07 -11.57
CA ASP A 88 10.40 10.17 -12.52
C ASP A 88 9.02 10.84 -12.38
N GLU A 89 8.88 12.02 -12.99
CA GLU A 89 7.67 12.83 -12.90
C GLU A 89 6.43 12.12 -13.46
N GLU A 90 6.60 11.29 -14.49
CA GLU A 90 5.52 10.53 -15.11
C GLU A 90 4.97 9.48 -14.15
N ASN A 91 5.86 8.66 -13.58
CA ASN A 91 5.52 7.64 -12.59
C ASN A 91 4.94 8.26 -11.32
N PHE A 92 5.49 9.39 -10.85
CA PHE A 92 4.92 10.11 -9.71
C PHE A 92 3.51 10.62 -10.00
N ARG A 93 3.26 11.16 -11.21
CA ARG A 93 1.92 11.58 -11.63
C ARG A 93 0.97 10.40 -11.71
N THR A 94 1.39 9.26 -12.26
CA THR A 94 0.57 8.04 -12.27
C THR A 94 0.17 7.59 -10.87
N MET A 95 1.08 7.64 -9.90
CA MET A 95 0.77 7.33 -8.50
C MET A 95 -0.22 8.34 -7.89
N MET A 96 -0.07 9.64 -8.19
CA MET A 96 -0.99 10.68 -7.73
C MET A 96 -2.39 10.51 -8.34
N ASP A 97 -2.48 10.25 -9.64
CA ASP A 97 -3.75 10.03 -10.34
C ASP A 97 -4.48 8.83 -9.73
N PHE A 98 -3.77 7.74 -9.40
CA PHE A 98 -4.37 6.57 -8.76
C PHE A 98 -5.06 6.86 -7.42
N VAL A 99 -4.51 7.75 -6.59
CA VAL A 99 -5.07 8.05 -5.26
C VAL A 99 -6.06 9.21 -5.25
N THR A 100 -6.24 9.90 -6.38
CA THR A 100 -7.13 11.07 -6.51
C THR A 100 -8.36 10.83 -7.39
N LEU A 101 -8.41 9.73 -8.14
CA LEU A 101 -9.59 9.25 -8.88
C LEU A 101 -10.69 8.73 -7.96
#